data_AF-A0A9Q3UXD8-F1
#
_entry.id   AF-A0A9Q3UXD8-F1
#
_cell.length_a   1.000
_cell.length_b   1.000
_cell.length_c   1.000
_cell.angle_alpha   90.00
_cell.angle_beta   90.00
_cell.angle_gamma   90.00
#
_symmetry.space_group_name_H-M   'P 1'
#
loop_
_entity.id
_entity.type
_entity.pdbx_description
1 polymer ?
#
loop_
_entity_poly.entity_id
_entity_poly.type
_entity_poly.pdbx_seq_one_letter_code
_entity_poly.pdbx_strand_id
1 'polypeptide(L)'
;MLALNNYYKPKIGRYSLRSLANPGITGLAQVNGLRGDAGDVEIEMNKRILADAFYIRNWSFTLDIVIILKTILLVLTGDKNAK
;
A
#
# COMPACT_ATOMS: atom_id res chain seq x y z
N MET A 1 0.84 -0.82 -15.32
CA MET A 1 -0.27 -0.28 -14.51
C MET A 1 -1.66 -0.63 -15.07
N LEU A 2 -1.97 -0.36 -16.35
CA LEU A 2 -3.30 -0.66 -16.93
C LEU A 2 -3.68 -2.15 -16.93
N ALA A 3 -2.75 -3.05 -17.27
CA ALA A 3 -2.99 -4.50 -17.24
C ALA A 3 -3.31 -5.03 -15.84
N LEU A 4 -2.62 -4.52 -14.81
CA LEU A 4 -2.87 -4.85 -13.40
C LEU A 4 -4.26 -4.37 -12.97
N ASN A 5 -4.62 -3.14 -13.32
CA ASN A 5 -5.94 -2.60 -13.03
C ASN A 5 -7.04 -3.45 -13.66
N ASN A 6 -6.91 -3.81 -14.94
CA ASN A 6 -7.92 -4.62 -15.63
C ASN A 6 -8.07 -6.03 -15.04
N TYR A 7 -6.98 -6.61 -14.54
CA TYR A 7 -7.00 -7.93 -13.91
C TYR A 7 -7.66 -7.94 -12.52
N TYR A 8 -7.36 -6.94 -11.68
CA TYR A 8 -7.81 -6.91 -10.29
C TYR A 8 -9.11 -6.13 -10.07
N LYS A 9 -9.46 -5.18 -10.95
CA LYS A 9 -10.72 -4.42 -10.88
C LYS A 9 -11.97 -5.30 -10.82
N PRO A 10 -12.09 -6.42 -11.58
CA PRO A 10 -13.23 -7.32 -11.44
C PRO A 10 -13.11 -8.27 -10.23
N LYS A 11 -11.90 -8.57 -9.75
CA LYS A 11 -11.66 -9.50 -8.64
C LYS A 11 -11.84 -8.86 -7.26
N ILE A 12 -11.64 -7.55 -7.16
CA ILE A 12 -11.61 -6.82 -5.89
C ILE A 12 -12.62 -5.70 -5.97
N GLY A 13 -13.80 -5.90 -5.37
CA GLY A 13 -14.94 -4.98 -5.50
C GLY A 13 -14.67 -3.54 -5.06
N ARG A 14 -13.61 -3.30 -4.27
CA ARG A 14 -13.19 -1.97 -3.81
C ARG A 14 -11.95 -1.41 -4.52
N TYR A 15 -11.47 -2.06 -5.57
CA TYR A 15 -10.26 -1.65 -6.31
C TYR A 15 -10.33 -0.22 -6.83
N SER A 16 -11.51 0.20 -7.28
CA SER A 16 -11.78 1.54 -7.81
C SER A 16 -11.59 2.66 -6.78
N LEU A 17 -11.64 2.35 -5.48
CA LEU A 17 -11.36 3.36 -4.44
C LEU A 17 -9.91 3.81 -4.48
N ARG A 18 -8.99 2.97 -4.97
CA ARG A 18 -7.57 3.30 -5.08
C ARG A 18 -7.29 4.50 -6.01
N SER A 19 -8.14 4.74 -7.01
CA SER A 19 -7.99 5.91 -7.90
C SER A 19 -8.46 7.23 -7.29
N LEU A 20 -9.03 7.20 -6.08
CA LEU A 20 -9.44 8.42 -5.35
C LEU A 20 -8.27 9.11 -4.65
N ALA A 21 -7.17 8.40 -4.46
CA ALA A 21 -5.93 8.96 -3.93
C ALA A 21 -4.87 8.98 -5.04
N ASN A 22 -4.13 10.09 -5.13
CA ASN A 22 -2.96 10.14 -5.98
C ASN A 22 -1.91 9.13 -5.49
N PRO A 23 -1.15 8.51 -6.41
CA PRO A 23 -0.03 7.65 -6.01
C PRO A 23 0.98 8.46 -5.19
N GLY A 24 1.28 8.01 -3.98
CA GLY A 24 2.28 8.62 -3.10
C GLY A 24 3.68 8.00 -3.27
N ILE A 25 4.71 8.74 -2.84
CA ILE A 25 6.10 8.24 -2.77
C ILE A 25 6.25 7.14 -1.71
N THR A 26 5.46 7.23 -0.63
CA THR A 26 5.32 6.20 0.42
C THR A 26 3.84 6.04 0.75
N GLY A 27 3.47 4.92 1.37
CA GLY A 27 2.09 4.63 1.73
C GLY A 27 1.99 3.58 2.82
N LEU A 28 0.79 3.44 3.39
CA LEU A 28 0.52 2.51 4.48
C LEU A 28 0.90 1.06 4.12
N ALA A 29 0.74 0.66 2.86
CA ALA A 29 1.17 -0.65 2.38
C ALA A 29 2.70 -0.82 2.45
N GLN A 30 3.47 0.19 2.07
CA GLN A 30 4.94 0.15 2.00
C GLN A 30 5.57 0.10 3.40
N VAL A 31 5.10 0.92 4.33
CA VAL A 31 5.60 0.90 5.72
C VAL A 31 5.21 -0.36 6.50
N ASN A 32 4.21 -1.10 6.03
CA ASN A 32 3.82 -2.40 6.59
C ASN A 32 4.44 -3.60 5.84
N GLY A 33 5.41 -3.36 4.94
CA GLY A 33 6.15 -4.42 4.26
C GLY A 33 5.36 -5.14 3.17
N LEU A 34 4.23 -4.60 2.71
CA LEU A 34 3.44 -5.15 1.60
C LEU A 34 4.08 -4.76 0.26
N ARG A 35 5.29 -5.28 -0.01
CA ARG A 35 6.11 -4.93 -1.19
C ARG A 35 5.94 -5.84 -2.41
N GLY A 36 5.25 -6.97 -2.28
CA GLY A 36 5.02 -7.84 -3.43
C GLY A 36 6.22 -8.75 -3.74
N ASP A 37 7.19 -8.83 -2.82
CA ASP A 37 8.49 -9.50 -3.03
C ASP A 37 8.51 -10.91 -2.41
N ALA A 38 7.46 -11.32 -1.69
CA ALA A 38 7.47 -12.56 -0.91
C ALA A 38 6.11 -13.29 -0.91
N GLY A 39 5.80 -14.01 -2.00
CA GLY A 39 4.77 -15.06 -2.02
C GLY A 39 3.74 -14.96 -3.13
N ASP A 40 2.48 -15.25 -2.80
CA ASP A 40 1.35 -15.22 -3.73
C ASP A 40 0.93 -13.79 -4.05
N VAL A 41 1.16 -13.41 -5.31
CA VAL A 41 0.89 -12.07 -5.87
C VAL A 41 -0.57 -11.65 -5.68
N GLU A 42 -1.55 -12.56 -5.69
CA GLU A 42 -2.95 -12.22 -5.47
C GLU A 42 -3.24 -11.81 -4.02
N ILE A 43 -2.65 -12.51 -3.05
CA ILE A 43 -2.82 -12.22 -1.62
C ILE A 43 -2.16 -10.88 -1.29
N GLU A 44 -0.96 -10.63 -1.81
CA GLU A 44 -0.24 -9.38 -1.57
C GLU A 44 -0.93 -8.18 -2.21
N MET A 45 -1.47 -8.34 -3.43
CA MET A 45 -2.22 -7.27 -4.08
C MET A 45 -3.50 -6.93 -3.31
N ASN A 46 -4.23 -7.93 -2.81
CA ASN A 46 -5.40 -7.71 -1.95
C ASN A 46 -5.05 -6.90 -0.69
N LYS A 47 -3.96 -7.26 0.00
CA LYS A 47 -3.49 -6.54 1.20
C LYS A 47 -3.13 -5.09 0.89
N ARG A 48 -2.49 -4.82 -0.26
CA ARG A 48 -2.19 -3.45 -0.72
C ARG A 48 -3.44 -2.62 -0.91
N ILE A 49 -4.44 -3.15 -1.63
CA ILE A 49 -5.69 -2.43 -1.89
C ILE A 49 -6.48 -2.20 -0.61
N LEU A 50 -6.47 -3.15 0.33
CA LEU A 50 -7.09 -2.96 1.63
C LEU A 50 -6.38 -1.88 2.46
N ALA A 51 -5.05 -1.83 2.43
CA ALA A 51 -4.28 -0.78 3.09
C ALA A 51 -4.57 0.61 2.49
N ASP A 52 -4.63 0.71 1.16
CA ASP A 52 -4.99 1.94 0.45
C ASP A 52 -6.43 2.39 0.80
N ALA A 53 -7.39 1.46 0.79
CA ALA A 53 -8.77 1.74 1.15
C ALA A 53 -8.93 2.13 2.63
N PHE A 54 -8.15 1.52 3.53
CA PHE A 54 -8.11 1.90 4.94
C PHE A 54 -7.55 3.31 5.12
N TYR A 55 -6.47 3.64 4.42
CA TYR A 55 -5.87 4.97 4.46
C TYR A 55 -6.85 6.04 3.99
N ILE A 56 -7.51 5.83 2.85
CA ILE A 56 -8.51 6.78 2.32
C ILE A 56 -9.68 6.95 3.29
N ARG A 57 -10.15 5.86 3.92
CA ARG A 57 -11.28 5.89 4.84
C ARG A 57 -10.96 6.58 6.17
N ASN A 58 -9.75 6.38 6.69
CA ASN A 58 -9.33 6.88 8.00
C ASN A 58 -8.33 8.04 7.86
N TRP A 59 -8.40 8.75 6.73
CA TRP A 59 -7.45 9.80 6.42
C TRP A 59 -7.46 10.84 7.55
N SER A 60 -6.29 11.08 8.13
CA SER A 60 -6.07 12.07 9.18
C SER A 60 -4.62 12.52 9.15
N PHE A 61 -4.39 13.78 9.55
CA PHE A 61 -3.04 14.35 9.62
C PHE A 61 -2.10 13.52 10.52
N THR A 62 -2.63 12.96 11.62
CA THR A 62 -1.86 12.08 12.50
C THR A 62 -1.38 10.82 11.79
N LEU A 63 -2.22 10.21 10.95
CA LEU A 63 -1.86 9.02 10.17
C LEU A 63 -0.71 9.31 9.21
N ASP A 64 -0.68 10.49 8.60
CA ASP A 64 0.42 10.92 7.73
C ASP A 64 1.73 11.06 8.50
N ILE A 65 1.71 11.65 9.71
CA ILE A 65 2.90 11.72 10.58
C ILE A 65 3.42 10.32 10.91
N VAL A 66 2.55 9.38 11.26
CA VAL A 66 2.95 7.99 11.55
C VAL A 66 3.61 7.34 10.34
N ILE A 67 3.07 7.53 9.13
CA ILE A 67 3.65 6.98 7.90
C ILE A 67 5.03 7.57 7.65
N ILE A 68 5.21 8.87 7.83
CA ILE A 68 6.51 9.55 7.66
C ILE A 68 7.53 9.00 8.66
N LEU A 69 7.19 8.94 9.96
CA LEU A 69 8.09 8.45 11.00
C LEU A 69 8.49 6.98 10.76
N LYS A 70 7.53 6.12 10.41
CA LYS A 70 7.81 4.72 10.06
C LYS A 70 8.72 4.62 8.83
N THR A 71 8.52 5.49 7.84
CA THR A 71 9.37 5.53 6.64
C THR A 71 10.81 5.88 7.02
N ILE A 72 11.01 6.90 7.87
CA ILE A 72 12.35 7.30 8.33
C ILE A 72 13.02 6.16 9.11
N LEU A 73 12.31 5.53 10.05
CA LEU A 73 12.83 4.40 10.82
C LEU A 73 13.23 3.21 9.94
N LEU A 74 12.42 2.91 8.91
CA LEU A 74 12.70 1.84 7.96
C LEU A 74 13.97 2.11 7.14
N VAL A 75 14.15 3.34 6.69
CA VAL A 75 15.35 3.76 5.96
C VAL A 75 16.59 3.68 6.85
N LEU A 76 16.49 4.10 8.12
CA LEU A 76 17.61 4.09 9.06
C LEU A 76 18.00 2.70 9.57
N THR A 77 17.02 1.83 9.82
CA THR A 77 17.25 0.48 10.39
C THR A 77 17.64 -0.54 9.32
N GLY A 78 17.49 -0.18 8.05
CA GLY A 78 17.61 -1.12 6.94
C GLY A 78 16.36 -1.97 6.82
N ASP A 79 15.93 -2.17 5.58
CA ASP A 79 14.71 -2.89 5.31
C ASP A 79 14.96 -4.39 5.22
N LYS A 80 14.54 -5.10 6.27
CA LYS A 80 14.72 -6.56 6.38
C LYS A 80 13.92 -7.35 5.32
N ASN A 81 12.93 -6.70 4.69
CA ASN A 81 12.08 -7.28 3.65
C ASN A 81 12.46 -6.78 2.24
N ALA A 82 13.39 -5.83 2.11
CA ALA A 82 14.00 -5.52 0.83
C ALA A 82 15.12 -6.54 0.59
N LYS A 83 14.85 -7.53 -0.25
CA LYS A 83 15.85 -8.51 -0.66
C LYS A 83 16.48 -8.11 -1.99
#